data_AF-A0AB35M6L0-F1
#
_entry.id   AF-A0AB35M6L0-F1
#
_cell.length_a   1.000
_cell.length_b   1.000
_cell.length_c   1.000
_cell.angle_alpha   90.00
_cell.angle_beta   90.00
_cell.angle_gamma   90.00
#
_symmetry.space_group_name_H-M   'P 1'
#
loop_
_entity.id
_entity.type
_entity.pdbx_description
1 polymer ?
#
loop_
_entity_poly.entity_id
_entity_poly.type
_entity_poly.pdbx_seq_one_letter_code
_entity_poly.pdbx_strand_id
1 'polypeptide(L)'
;MIMEIDAPSVDEASALCDALFTQMSNMLVAARAGDWPGVIQGQTRYIEQMQSLRMPDSGSAEAREYLERQLKGLTSMEAELTTLLNARKAQLQEVLGDVGARRKLARSYGHRQHLS
;
A
#
# COMPACT_ATOMS: atom_id res chain seq x y z
N MET A 1 15.39 9.83 -33.73
CA MET A 1 16.38 9.52 -32.69
C MET A 1 15.63 8.79 -31.59
N ILE A 2 15.57 7.46 -31.72
CA ILE A 2 14.98 6.61 -30.69
C ILE A 2 16.01 6.61 -29.56
N MET A 3 15.64 7.12 -28.38
CA MET A 3 16.46 6.91 -27.18
C MET A 3 16.48 5.40 -26.93
N GLU A 4 17.61 4.75 -27.19
CA GLU A 4 17.89 3.44 -26.59
C GLU A 4 17.85 3.66 -25.07
N ILE A 5 16.76 3.24 -24.46
CA ILE A 5 16.70 3.11 -23.00
C ILE A 5 17.41 1.80 -22.74
N ASP A 6 18.69 1.88 -22.35
CA ASP A 6 19.47 0.72 -21.98
C ASP A 6 18.75 -0.07 -20.89
N ALA A 7 18.79 -1.41 -21.00
CA ALA A 7 18.28 -2.29 -19.97
C ALA A 7 19.03 -2.01 -18.65
N PRO A 8 18.34 -2.00 -17.50
CA PRO A 8 18.99 -1.74 -16.23
C PRO A 8 20.02 -2.83 -15.94
N SER A 9 21.07 -2.47 -15.21
CA SER A 9 21.97 -3.47 -14.65
C SER A 9 21.27 -4.31 -13.56
N VAL A 10 21.82 -5.49 -13.28
CA VAL A 10 21.37 -6.32 -12.15
C VAL A 10 21.44 -5.56 -10.83
N ASP A 11 22.48 -4.76 -10.63
CA ASP A 11 22.69 -4.00 -9.39
C ASP A 11 21.62 -2.91 -9.21
N GLU A 12 21.25 -2.21 -10.29
CA GLU A 12 20.17 -1.22 -10.27
C GLU A 12 18.82 -1.86 -9.96
N ALA A 13 18.52 -3.00 -10.59
CA ALA A 13 17.29 -3.74 -10.34
C ALA A 13 17.24 -4.28 -8.90
N SER A 14 18.37 -4.73 -8.35
CA SER A 14 18.48 -5.18 -6.97
C SER A 14 18.27 -4.04 -5.99
N ALA A 15 18.94 -2.90 -6.20
CA ALA A 15 18.79 -1.72 -5.34
C ALA A 15 17.35 -1.20 -5.31
N LEU A 16 16.67 -1.24 -6.47
CA LEU A 16 15.26 -0.86 -6.55
C LEU A 16 14.34 -1.87 -5.84
N CYS A 17 14.61 -3.17 -5.95
CA CYS A 17 13.91 -4.21 -5.18
C CYS A 17 14.08 -3.99 -3.67
N ASP A 18 15.30 -3.73 -3.20
CA ASP A 18 15.57 -3.48 -1.78
C ASP A 18 14.86 -2.22 -1.27
N ALA A 19 14.78 -1.17 -2.09
CA ALA A 19 14.04 0.03 -1.80
C ALA A 19 12.53 -0.24 -1.69
N LEU A 20 11.96 -1.02 -2.62
CA LEU A 20 10.57 -1.46 -2.58
C LEU A 20 10.25 -2.27 -1.32
N PHE A 21 11.14 -3.18 -0.93
CA PHE A 21 11.02 -3.95 0.30
C PHE A 21 11.01 -3.08 1.54
N THR A 22 11.97 -2.17 1.63
CA THR A 22 12.07 -1.23 2.75
C THR A 22 10.80 -0.40 2.86
N GLN A 23 10.31 0.09 1.73
CA GLN A 23 9.11 0.90 1.68
C GLN A 23 7.85 0.12 2.10
N MET A 24 7.67 -1.11 1.59
CA MET A 24 6.56 -1.98 1.96
C MET A 24 6.63 -2.39 3.45
N SER A 25 7.83 -2.66 3.96
CA SER A 25 8.05 -2.97 5.37
C SER A 25 7.62 -1.81 6.28
N ASN A 26 8.01 -0.59 5.93
CA ASN A 26 7.59 0.62 6.65
C ASN A 26 6.07 0.80 6.63
N MET A 27 5.44 0.55 5.48
CA MET A 27 3.97 0.59 5.36
C MET A 27 3.29 -0.48 6.22
N LEU A 28 3.83 -1.70 6.30
CA LEU A 28 3.30 -2.73 7.18
C LEU A 28 3.43 -2.36 8.66
N VAL A 29 4.57 -1.78 9.06
CA VAL A 29 4.76 -1.28 10.43
C VAL A 29 3.73 -0.20 10.75
N ALA A 30 3.54 0.78 9.86
CA ALA A 30 2.53 1.82 10.03
C ALA A 30 1.11 1.25 10.11
N ALA A 31 0.75 0.31 9.22
CA ALA A 31 -0.56 -0.33 9.20
C ALA A 31 -0.85 -1.11 10.49
N ARG A 32 0.13 -1.87 11.00
CA ARG A 32 0.03 -2.61 12.26
C ARG A 32 -0.08 -1.68 13.48
N ALA A 33 0.55 -0.51 13.42
CA ALA A 33 0.42 0.54 14.43
C ALA A 33 -0.89 1.37 14.31
N GLY A 34 -1.67 1.17 13.24
CA GLY A 34 -2.87 1.96 12.95
C GLY A 34 -2.58 3.37 12.42
N ASP A 35 -1.34 3.66 12.00
CA ASP A 35 -0.93 4.91 11.36
C ASP A 35 -1.28 4.89 9.86
N TRP A 36 -2.56 5.08 9.56
CA TRP A 36 -3.06 5.12 8.17
C TRP A 36 -2.51 6.29 7.34
N PRO A 37 -2.30 7.50 7.90
CA PRO A 37 -1.59 8.57 7.18
C PRO A 37 -0.18 8.14 6.74
N GLY A 38 0.59 7.46 7.60
CA GLY A 38 1.90 6.93 7.26
C GLY A 38 1.85 5.90 6.13
N VAL A 39 0.85 5.01 6.14
CA VAL A 39 0.61 4.05 5.04
C VAL A 39 0.36 4.78 3.71
N ILE A 40 -0.52 5.79 3.70
CA ILE A 40 -0.88 6.53 2.48
C ILE A 40 0.32 7.30 1.92
N GLN A 41 1.08 8.00 2.78
CA GLN A 41 2.29 8.71 2.37
C GLN A 41 3.32 7.74 1.75
N GLY A 42 3.43 6.55 2.32
CA GLY A 42 4.33 5.54 1.79
C GLY A 42 3.92 4.96 0.44
N GLN A 43 2.61 4.92 0.16
CA GLN A 43 2.05 4.30 -1.04
C GLN A 43 2.45 5.03 -2.33
N THR A 44 2.46 6.38 -2.33
CA THR A 44 2.83 7.16 -3.52
C THR A 44 4.25 6.82 -3.98
N ARG A 45 5.21 6.85 -3.04
CA ARG A 45 6.62 6.51 -3.32
C ARG A 45 6.78 5.07 -3.77
N TYR A 46 6.04 4.14 -3.16
CA TYR A 46 6.07 2.72 -3.54
C TYR A 46 5.62 2.52 -5.00
N ILE A 47 4.51 3.15 -5.40
CA ILE A 47 3.97 3.05 -6.76
C ILE A 47 4.97 3.62 -7.78
N GLU A 48 5.58 4.78 -7.49
CA GLU A 48 6.60 5.38 -8.36
C GLU A 48 7.82 4.47 -8.55
N GLN A 49 8.30 3.84 -7.48
CA GLN A 49 9.39 2.87 -7.53
C GLN A 49 9.01 1.62 -8.32
N MET A 50 7.78 1.13 -8.14
CA MET A 50 7.30 -0.07 -8.84
C MET A 50 7.11 0.18 -10.34
N GLN A 51 6.66 1.38 -10.72
CA GLN A 51 6.56 1.79 -12.13
C GLN A 51 7.93 1.94 -12.80
N SER A 52 8.93 2.33 -12.01
CA SER A 52 10.32 2.45 -12.44
C SER A 52 11.04 1.10 -12.51
N LEU A 53 10.44 0.03 -11.97
CA LEU A 53 11.04 -1.30 -11.97
C LEU A 53 11.14 -1.83 -13.40
N ARG A 54 12.39 -2.14 -13.77
CA ARG A 54 12.76 -2.78 -15.01
C ARG A 54 13.67 -3.95 -14.66
N MET A 55 13.45 -5.07 -15.32
CA MET A 55 14.28 -6.25 -15.13
C MET A 55 15.48 -6.18 -16.09
N PRO A 56 16.67 -6.60 -15.66
CA PRO A 56 17.82 -6.67 -16.54
C PRO A 56 17.62 -7.74 -17.63
N ASP A 57 17.99 -7.43 -18.87
CA ASP A 57 17.90 -8.36 -20.01
C ASP A 57 19.03 -9.40 -20.00
N SER A 58 20.09 -9.15 -19.24
CA SER A 58 21.25 -10.03 -19.09
C SER A 58 21.70 -10.11 -17.64
N GLY A 59 22.25 -11.25 -17.24
CA GLY A 59 22.68 -11.50 -15.86
C GLY A 59 22.94 -12.98 -15.61
N SER A 60 23.59 -13.29 -14.49
CA SER A 60 23.76 -14.68 -14.06
C SER A 60 22.41 -15.29 -13.65
N ALA A 61 22.29 -16.61 -13.74
CA ALA A 61 21.11 -17.33 -13.27
C ALA A 61 20.85 -17.06 -11.77
N GLU A 62 21.92 -16.96 -10.97
CA GLU A 62 21.87 -16.65 -9.54
C GLU A 62 21.27 -15.27 -9.26
N ALA A 63 21.68 -14.24 -10.02
CA ALA A 63 21.15 -12.90 -9.90
C ALA A 63 19.66 -12.84 -10.24
N ARG A 64 19.24 -13.55 -11.29
CA ARG A 64 17.84 -13.65 -11.67
C ARG A 64 17.01 -14.36 -10.60
N GLU A 65 17.50 -15.46 -10.06
CA GLU A 65 16.81 -16.20 -8.99
C GLU A 65 16.68 -15.34 -7.72
N TYR A 66 17.73 -14.57 -7.39
CA TYR A 66 17.68 -13.62 -6.27
C TYR A 66 16.57 -12.58 -6.46
N LEU A 67 16.53 -11.90 -7.61
CA LEU A 67 15.50 -10.90 -7.91
C LEU A 67 14.09 -11.51 -7.91
N GLU A 68 13.91 -12.70 -8.47
CA GLU A 68 12.63 -13.41 -8.44
C GLU A 68 12.19 -13.75 -7.02
N ARG A 69 13.12 -14.15 -6.15
CA ARG A 69 12.83 -14.43 -4.73
C ARG A 69 12.43 -13.17 -3.98
N GLN A 70 13.10 -12.05 -4.25
CA GLN A 70 12.73 -10.75 -3.71
C GLN A 70 11.30 -10.38 -4.16
N LEU A 71 11.00 -10.40 -5.45
CA LEU A 71 9.64 -10.05 -5.93
C LEU A 71 8.55 -10.96 -5.35
N LYS A 72 8.84 -12.25 -5.15
CA LYS A 72 7.93 -13.16 -4.43
C LYS A 72 7.71 -12.76 -2.97
N GLY A 73 8.75 -12.36 -2.25
CA GLY A 73 8.58 -11.83 -0.89
C GLY A 73 7.75 -10.54 -0.87
N LEU A 74 7.96 -9.65 -1.85
CA LEU A 74 7.24 -8.38 -1.95
C LEU A 74 5.73 -8.61 -2.16
N THR A 75 5.36 -9.52 -3.07
CA THR A 75 3.95 -9.91 -3.30
C THR A 75 3.29 -10.49 -2.05
N SER A 76 4.03 -11.25 -1.23
CA SER A 76 3.51 -11.73 0.07
C SER A 76 3.23 -10.57 1.03
N MET A 77 4.10 -9.57 1.08
CA MET A 77 3.92 -8.39 1.94
C MET A 77 2.74 -7.52 1.46
N GLU A 78 2.57 -7.37 0.14
CA GLU A 78 1.41 -6.67 -0.45
C GLU A 78 0.08 -7.35 -0.07
N ALA A 79 0.05 -8.69 -0.07
CA ALA A 79 -1.13 -9.45 0.33
C ALA A 79 -1.47 -9.22 1.82
N GLU A 80 -0.46 -9.16 2.68
CA GLU A 80 -0.64 -8.83 4.09
C GLU A 80 -1.20 -7.40 4.25
N LEU A 81 -0.59 -6.42 3.60
CA LEU A 81 -1.05 -5.02 3.65
C LEU A 81 -2.51 -4.90 3.16
N THR A 82 -2.85 -5.62 2.09
CA THR A 82 -4.22 -5.67 1.55
C THR A 82 -5.21 -6.20 2.58
N THR A 83 -4.82 -7.23 3.34
CA THR A 83 -5.64 -7.79 4.42
C THR A 83 -5.90 -6.75 5.52
N LEU A 84 -4.86 -6.02 5.94
CA LEU A 84 -4.98 -4.96 6.95
C LEU A 84 -5.85 -3.80 6.46
N LEU A 85 -5.69 -3.37 5.21
CA LEU A 85 -6.49 -2.31 4.60
C LEU A 85 -7.97 -2.70 4.50
N ASN A 86 -8.26 -3.94 4.15
CA ASN A 86 -9.64 -4.44 4.09
C ASN A 86 -10.28 -4.48 5.49
N ALA A 87 -9.55 -4.93 6.50
CA ALA A 87 -10.03 -4.89 7.88
C ALA A 87 -10.32 -3.45 8.32
N ARG A 88 -9.41 -2.51 8.01
CA ARG A 88 -9.61 -1.08 8.30
C ARG A 88 -10.82 -0.50 7.59
N LYS A 89 -11.01 -0.84 6.31
CA LYS A 89 -12.18 -0.40 5.53
C LYS A 89 -13.48 -0.84 6.18
N ALA A 90 -13.55 -2.09 6.65
CA ALA A 90 -14.73 -2.61 7.35
C ALA A 90 -15.03 -1.82 8.64
N GLN A 91 -14.00 -1.55 9.46
CA GLN A 91 -14.13 -0.72 10.67
C GLN A 91 -14.66 0.69 10.35
N LEU A 92 -14.14 1.33 9.30
CA LEU A 92 -14.60 2.66 8.90
C LEU A 92 -16.06 2.65 8.43
N GLN A 93 -16.48 1.60 7.72
CA GLN A 93 -17.87 1.45 7.30
C GLN A 93 -18.83 1.31 8.49
N GLU A 94 -18.43 0.55 9.52
CA GLU A 94 -19.19 0.42 10.76
C GLU A 94 -19.35 1.77 11.47
N VAL A 95 -18.24 2.49 11.68
CA VAL A 95 -18.25 3.82 12.32
C VAL A 95 -19.12 4.81 11.56
N LEU A 96 -19.04 4.82 10.22
CA LEU A 96 -19.87 5.70 9.39
C LEU A 96 -21.36 5.34 9.49
N GLY A 97 -21.68 4.04 9.55
CA GLY A 97 -23.03 3.54 9.78
C GLY A 97 -23.61 4.05 11.11
N ASP A 98 -22.84 3.91 12.18
CA ASP A 98 -23.19 4.37 13.53
C ASP A 98 -23.42 5.89 13.58
N VAL A 99 -22.50 6.67 13.01
CA VAL A 99 -22.64 8.13 12.93
C VAL A 99 -23.87 8.51 12.09
N GLY A 100 -24.19 7.75 11.04
CA GLY A 100 -25.41 7.91 10.26
C GLY A 100 -26.67 7.64 11.09
N ALA A 101 -26.69 6.56 11.87
CA ALA A 101 -27.79 6.22 12.76
C ALA A 101 -27.99 7.28 13.85
N ARG A 102 -26.90 7.73 14.50
CA ARG A 102 -26.93 8.80 15.50
C ARG A 102 -27.47 10.11 14.93
N ARG A 103 -27.06 10.50 13.72
CA ARG A 103 -27.60 11.68 13.02
C ARG A 103 -29.07 11.55 12.66
N LYS A 104 -29.55 10.35 12.31
CA LYS A 104 -30.99 10.11 12.08
C LYS A 104 -31.76 10.27 13.38
N LEU A 105 -31.32 9.62 14.46
CA LEU A 105 -31.95 9.74 15.78
C LEU A 105 -31.99 11.18 16.28
N ALA A 106 -30.87 11.90 16.22
CA ALA A 106 -30.80 13.31 16.61
C ALA A 106 -31.80 14.18 15.84
N ARG A 107 -31.98 13.94 14.53
CA ARG A 107 -33.00 14.64 13.73
C ARG A 107 -34.42 14.27 14.14
N SER A 108 -34.71 12.97 14.32
CA SER A 108 -36.05 12.49 14.66
C SER A 108 -36.53 12.92 16.05
N TYR A 109 -35.62 13.00 17.02
CA TYR A 109 -35.94 13.37 18.41
C TYR A 109 -35.71 14.85 18.71
N GLY A 110 -34.74 15.51 18.07
CA GLY A 110 -34.52 16.95 18.20
C GLY A 110 -35.66 17.79 17.60
N HIS A 111 -36.34 17.28 16.56
CA HIS A 111 -37.53 17.94 16.00
C HIS A 111 -38.76 17.84 16.93
N ARG A 112 -38.77 16.89 17.86
CA ARG A 112 -39.89 16.65 18.77
C ARG A 112 -39.86 17.53 20.03
N GLN A 113 -38.72 18.13 20.35
CA GLN A 113 -38.56 19.06 21.50
C GLN A 113 -38.99 20.50 21.20
N HIS A 114 -39.25 20.85 19.94
CA HIS A 114 -39.73 22.19 19.55
C HIS A 114 -41.25 22.28 19.34
N LEU A 115 -41.98 21.18 19.56
CA LEU A 115 -43.43 21.07 19.35
C LEU A 115 -44.22 20.81 20.65
N SER A 116 -43.60 20.98 21.81
CA SER A 116 -44.25 20.96 23.14
C SER A 116 -44.05 22.29 23.84
#